data_AF-A0A1Z5L164-F1
#
_entry.id   AF-A0A1Z5L164-F1
#
_cell.length_a   1.000
_cell.length_b   1.000
_cell.length_c   1.000
_cell.angle_alpha   90.00
_cell.angle_beta   90.00
_cell.angle_gamma   90.00
#
_symmetry.space_group_name_H-M   'P 1'
#
loop_
_entity.id
_entity.type
_entity.pdbx_description
1 polymer ?
#
loop_
_entity_poly.entity_id
_entity_poly.type
_entity_poly.pdbx_seq_one_letter_code
_entity_poly.pdbx_strand_id
1 'polypeptide(L)'
;MYSHRWMTPCSALIKLLNDSRDIYFAHSTWFTYRNMLRIQKKYTLRLHTTKHSRTLVPGHTVSMSSYPGKLVSLDDFYLTSTGLAVTETTIHNDNPALWKHLNPNATVLTWVRGAVANRLSSTGREWTSIFKRGNSGTYNNQWMVLDYNTQSQCPPILES
;
A
#
# COMPACT_ATOMS: atom_id res chain seq x y z
N MET A 1 31.20 18.24 -2.03
CA MET A 1 30.56 17.39 -3.06
C MET A 1 29.48 16.56 -2.37
N TYR A 2 28.29 17.13 -2.15
CA TYR A 2 27.17 16.41 -1.53
C TYR A 2 26.45 15.63 -2.61
N SER A 3 26.64 14.31 -2.68
CA SER A 3 25.81 13.47 -3.53
C SER A 3 24.41 13.42 -2.92
N HIS A 4 23.48 14.21 -3.46
CA HIS A 4 22.06 14.00 -3.22
C HIS A 4 21.67 12.64 -3.81
N ARG A 5 21.86 11.57 -3.04
CA ARG A 5 21.41 10.24 -3.41
C ARG A 5 19.91 10.16 -3.11
N TRP A 6 19.12 10.72 -4.01
CA TRP A 6 17.67 10.56 -3.99
C TRP A 6 17.36 9.06 -4.05
N MET A 7 16.54 8.57 -3.13
CA MET A 7 16.02 7.21 -3.25
C MET A 7 15.14 7.17 -4.49
N THR A 8 15.52 6.35 -5.46
CA THR A 8 14.78 6.18 -6.71
C THR A 8 13.41 5.57 -6.44
N PRO A 9 12.35 6.02 -7.14
CA PRO A 9 11.03 5.39 -7.04
C PRO A 9 11.10 3.92 -7.44
N CYS A 10 10.28 3.09 -6.80
CA CYS A 10 10.02 1.72 -7.24
C CYS A 10 9.28 1.73 -8.60
N SER A 11 9.09 0.55 -9.20
CA SER A 11 8.28 0.38 -10.42
C SER A 11 7.09 -0.53 -10.15
N ALA A 12 5.90 -0.14 -10.61
CA ALA A 12 4.68 -0.95 -10.52
C ALA A 12 3.98 -1.03 -11.88
N LEU A 13 3.25 -2.13 -12.11
CA LEU A 13 2.44 -2.33 -13.31
C LEU A 13 1.13 -3.02 -12.94
N ILE A 14 0.02 -2.43 -13.39
CA ILE A 14 -1.30 -3.05 -13.38
C ILE A 14 -1.73 -3.21 -14.83
N LYS A 15 -1.91 -4.45 -15.29
CA LYS A 15 -2.19 -4.75 -16.69
C LYS A 15 -3.43 -5.62 -16.80
N LEU A 16 -4.48 -5.07 -17.37
CA LEU A 16 -5.62 -5.84 -17.86
C LEU A 16 -5.21 -6.57 -19.14
N LEU A 17 -5.46 -7.87 -19.19
CA LEU A 17 -5.29 -8.69 -20.39
C LEU A 17 -6.47 -8.50 -21.34
N ASN A 18 -6.26 -8.86 -22.61
CA ASN A 18 -7.29 -8.80 -23.63
C ASN A 18 -8.57 -9.52 -23.19
N ASP A 19 -9.72 -8.97 -23.60
CA ASP A 19 -11.06 -9.46 -23.25
C ASP A 19 -11.33 -9.54 -21.74
N SER A 20 -10.62 -8.74 -20.94
CA SER A 20 -10.72 -8.71 -19.47
C SER A 20 -10.50 -10.08 -18.81
N ARG A 21 -9.81 -11.01 -19.48
CA ARG A 21 -9.63 -12.39 -19.02
C ARG A 21 -8.87 -12.51 -17.71
N ASP A 22 -7.97 -11.56 -17.44
CA ASP A 22 -7.18 -11.50 -16.22
C ASP A 22 -6.65 -10.08 -16.00
N ILE A 23 -6.21 -9.79 -14.78
CA ILE A 23 -5.51 -8.56 -14.42
C ILE A 23 -4.25 -8.86 -13.62
N TYR A 24 -3.11 -8.54 -14.21
CA TYR A 24 -1.81 -8.66 -13.58
C TYR A 24 -1.51 -7.44 -12.72
N PHE A 25 -0.95 -7.71 -11.54
CA PHE A 25 -0.57 -6.72 -10.56
C PHE A 25 0.87 -7.03 -10.10
N ALA A 26 1.80 -6.14 -10.42
CA ALA A 26 3.22 -6.35 -10.21
C ALA A 26 3.90 -5.12 -9.60
N HIS A 27 4.93 -5.38 -8.80
CA HIS A 27 5.78 -4.37 -8.18
C HIS A 27 7.24 -4.85 -8.13
N SER A 28 8.17 -3.95 -8.43
CA SER A 28 9.61 -4.18 -8.33
C SER A 28 10.21 -3.09 -7.44
N THR A 29 10.70 -3.49 -6.26
CA THR A 29 11.27 -2.57 -5.27
C THR A 29 12.65 -2.09 -5.71
N TRP A 30 12.89 -0.78 -5.60
CA TRP A 30 14.20 -0.18 -5.80
C TRP A 30 14.75 0.24 -4.44
N PHE A 31 15.80 -0.44 -3.97
CA PHE A 31 16.39 -0.14 -2.67
C PHE A 31 17.89 -0.49 -2.64
N THR A 32 18.60 -0.04 -1.60
CA THR A 32 20.04 -0.36 -1.50
C THR A 32 20.25 -1.87 -1.31
N TYR A 33 21.21 -2.46 -2.02
CA TYR A 33 21.45 -3.93 -2.02
C TYR A 33 21.68 -4.55 -0.63
N ARG A 34 22.19 -3.79 0.35
CA ARG A 34 22.29 -4.26 1.74
C ARG A 34 20.93 -4.65 2.37
N ASN A 35 19.81 -4.21 1.80
CA ASN A 35 18.47 -4.57 2.26
C ASN A 35 17.95 -5.86 1.62
N MET A 36 18.73 -6.59 0.82
CA MET A 36 18.27 -7.82 0.15
C MET A 36 18.10 -9.04 1.07
N LEU A 37 18.18 -8.88 2.40
CA LEU A 37 17.72 -9.91 3.31
C LEU A 37 16.18 -9.84 3.39
N ARG A 38 15.50 -10.76 2.69
CA ARG A 38 14.04 -10.70 2.46
C ARG A 38 13.29 -11.75 3.27
N ILE A 39 12.04 -11.43 3.60
CA ILE A 39 11.07 -12.38 4.17
C ILE A 39 9.72 -12.12 3.51
N GLN A 40 9.15 -13.11 2.84
CA GLN A 40 7.72 -13.10 2.50
C GLN A 40 6.91 -13.42 3.75
N LYS A 41 5.91 -12.59 4.06
CA LYS A 41 5.10 -12.73 5.27
C LYS A 41 3.65 -12.96 4.93
N LYS A 42 2.99 -13.79 5.74
CA LYS A 42 1.55 -13.93 5.80
C LYS A 42 1.12 -13.81 7.25
N TYR A 43 0.34 -12.77 7.54
CA TYR A 43 -0.25 -12.58 8.86
C TYR A 43 -1.73 -12.91 8.78
N THR A 44 -2.19 -13.87 9.60
CA THR A 44 -3.60 -14.16 9.84
C THR A 44 -3.90 -13.83 11.29
N LEU A 45 -4.53 -12.69 11.52
CA LEU A 45 -4.74 -12.12 12.86
C LEU A 45 -6.23 -11.96 13.12
N ARG A 46 -6.70 -12.41 14.28
CA ARG A 46 -8.10 -12.30 14.71
C ARG A 46 -8.35 -10.99 15.47
N LEU A 47 -8.06 -9.86 14.83
CA LEU A 47 -8.28 -8.54 15.41
C LEU A 47 -9.73 -8.08 15.19
N HIS A 48 -10.31 -7.37 16.14
CA HIS A 48 -11.64 -6.76 16.01
C HIS A 48 -11.55 -5.31 15.49
N THR A 49 -12.63 -4.82 14.87
CA THR A 49 -12.69 -3.46 14.28
C THR A 49 -12.53 -2.34 15.29
N THR A 50 -13.02 -2.55 16.52
CA THR A 50 -12.85 -1.64 17.66
C THR A 50 -12.67 -2.45 18.94
N LYS A 51 -12.27 -1.78 20.03
CA LYS A 51 -12.08 -2.41 21.36
C LYS A 51 -13.31 -3.19 21.85
N HIS A 52 -14.53 -2.72 21.52
CA HIS A 52 -15.79 -3.29 21.99
C HIS A 52 -16.53 -4.09 20.90
N SER A 53 -16.01 -4.13 19.68
CA SER A 53 -16.60 -4.88 18.58
C SER A 53 -16.27 -6.36 18.68
N ARG A 54 -17.21 -7.22 18.29
CA ARG A 54 -16.98 -8.66 18.03
C ARG A 54 -16.72 -8.95 16.55
N THR A 55 -16.87 -7.94 15.70
CA THR A 55 -16.64 -8.05 14.26
C THR A 55 -15.14 -8.01 14.01
N LEU A 56 -14.62 -9.04 13.34
CA LEU A 56 -13.23 -9.08 12.91
C LEU A 56 -12.96 -8.00 11.86
N VAL A 57 -11.73 -7.50 11.82
CA VAL A 57 -11.28 -6.64 10.74
C VAL A 57 -11.40 -7.39 9.41
N PRO A 58 -11.91 -6.77 8.33
CA PRO A 58 -12.17 -7.48 7.09
C PRO A 58 -10.85 -8.01 6.46
N GLY A 59 -9.78 -7.21 6.50
CA GLY A 59 -8.42 -7.59 6.12
C GLY A 59 -7.67 -8.39 7.21
N HIS A 60 -8.32 -9.39 7.80
CA HIS A 60 -7.75 -10.23 8.87
C HIS A 60 -6.58 -11.11 8.40
N THR A 61 -6.46 -11.40 7.10
CA THR A 61 -5.25 -11.98 6.52
C THR A 61 -4.59 -11.01 5.55
N VAL A 62 -3.28 -10.81 5.69
CA VAL A 62 -2.47 -9.99 4.79
C VAL A 62 -1.19 -10.74 4.44
N SER A 63 -0.94 -10.93 3.15
CA SER A 63 0.33 -11.44 2.62
C SER A 63 1.12 -10.30 2.00
N MET A 64 2.44 -10.28 2.20
CA MET A 64 3.30 -9.17 1.76
C MET A 64 4.75 -9.61 1.58
N SER A 65 5.45 -8.97 0.64
CA SER A 65 6.92 -8.97 0.62
C SER A 65 7.44 -8.08 1.76
N SER A 66 8.54 -8.46 2.42
CA SER A 66 9.02 -7.74 3.61
C SER A 66 10.50 -8.06 3.92
N TYR A 67 10.93 -7.66 5.12
CA TYR A 67 12.30 -7.73 5.65
C TYR A 67 12.30 -8.21 7.11
N PRO A 68 13.39 -8.80 7.63
CA PRO A 68 13.52 -9.12 9.05
C PRO A 68 13.26 -7.90 9.95
N GLY A 69 12.54 -8.10 11.06
CA GLY A 69 12.22 -7.05 12.03
C GLY A 69 11.22 -5.98 11.58
N LYS A 70 10.78 -5.96 10.31
CA LYS A 70 9.72 -5.05 9.84
C LYS A 70 8.34 -5.64 10.07
N LEU A 71 7.39 -4.85 10.56
CA LEU A 71 6.00 -5.32 10.74
C LEU A 71 5.12 -5.12 9.50
N VAL A 72 5.68 -4.46 8.47
CA VAL A 72 5.02 -4.04 7.22
C VAL A 72 5.90 -4.40 6.03
N SER A 73 5.42 -4.17 4.81
CA SER A 73 6.14 -4.51 3.58
C SER A 73 7.39 -3.67 3.38
N LEU A 74 7.26 -2.33 3.44
CA LEU A 74 8.29 -1.34 3.08
C LEU A 74 8.61 -1.30 1.58
N ASP A 75 8.05 -2.21 0.78
CA ASP A 75 8.26 -2.22 -0.67
C ASP A 75 7.42 -1.18 -1.44
N ASP A 76 6.11 -1.04 -1.27
CA ASP A 76 5.12 -1.88 -0.58
C ASP A 76 4.36 -2.80 -1.56
N PHE A 77 4.10 -4.06 -1.17
CA PHE A 77 3.23 -4.97 -1.90
C PHE A 77 2.41 -5.83 -0.92
N TYR A 78 1.08 -5.73 -0.98
CA TYR A 78 0.16 -6.44 -0.11
C TYR A 78 -0.96 -7.12 -0.89
N LEU A 79 -1.37 -8.29 -0.42
CA LEU A 79 -2.61 -8.98 -0.77
C LEU A 79 -3.42 -9.20 0.50
N THR A 80 -4.66 -8.74 0.53
CA THR A 80 -5.54 -8.84 1.71
C THR A 80 -6.61 -9.92 1.52
N SER A 81 -7.15 -10.43 2.63
CA SER A 81 -8.32 -11.35 2.61
C SER A 81 -9.60 -10.73 2.06
N THR A 82 -9.62 -9.41 1.87
CA THR A 82 -10.74 -8.70 1.24
C THR A 82 -10.67 -8.69 -0.27
N GLY A 83 -9.64 -9.29 -0.88
CA GLY A 83 -9.43 -9.25 -2.33
C GLY A 83 -8.79 -7.95 -2.81
N LEU A 84 -8.25 -7.13 -1.90
CA LEU A 84 -7.49 -5.94 -2.27
C LEU A 84 -6.01 -6.31 -2.50
N ALA A 85 -5.48 -5.87 -3.62
CA ALA A 85 -4.06 -5.81 -3.88
C ALA A 85 -3.59 -4.34 -3.79
N VAL A 86 -2.60 -4.10 -2.95
CA VAL A 86 -2.16 -2.74 -2.59
C VAL A 86 -0.66 -2.62 -2.81
N THR A 87 -0.27 -1.61 -3.58
CA THR A 87 1.15 -1.30 -3.83
C THR A 87 1.34 0.20 -3.99
N GLU A 88 2.58 0.64 -4.03
CA GLU A 88 2.94 2.04 -4.10
C GLU A 88 4.24 2.25 -4.86
N THR A 89 4.43 3.47 -5.35
CA THR A 89 5.77 3.97 -5.68
C THR A 89 5.99 5.32 -5.01
N THR A 90 7.13 5.50 -4.37
CA THR A 90 7.46 6.74 -3.67
C THR A 90 7.53 7.92 -4.64
N ILE A 91 6.89 9.03 -4.28
CA ILE A 91 6.98 10.32 -4.97
C ILE A 91 7.73 11.32 -4.11
N HIS A 92 8.54 12.16 -4.74
CA HIS A 92 9.32 13.17 -4.03
C HIS A 92 8.46 14.40 -3.72
N ASN A 93 8.73 15.01 -2.57
CA ASN A 93 8.26 16.36 -2.26
C ASN A 93 9.48 17.28 -2.19
N ASP A 94 9.75 17.98 -3.29
CA ASP A 94 10.86 18.94 -3.36
C ASP A 94 10.43 20.37 -3.03
N ASN A 95 9.16 20.58 -2.65
CA ASN A 95 8.64 21.87 -2.25
C ASN A 95 8.85 22.10 -0.73
N PRO A 96 9.79 22.98 -0.32
CA PRO A 96 10.07 23.19 1.09
C PRO A 96 8.95 23.90 1.84
N ALA A 97 8.10 24.65 1.14
CA ALA A 97 6.98 25.35 1.76
C ALA A 97 5.95 24.38 2.37
N LEU A 98 5.95 23.11 1.96
CA LEU A 98 5.05 22.08 2.48
C LEU A 98 5.58 21.42 3.77
N TRP A 99 6.88 21.54 4.10
CA TRP A 99 7.45 20.92 5.30
C TRP A 99 6.89 21.47 6.61
N LYS A 100 6.34 22.69 6.60
CA LYS A 100 5.63 23.27 7.75
C LYS A 100 4.41 22.46 8.21
N HIS A 101 3.91 21.57 7.36
CA HIS A 101 2.77 20.69 7.68
C HIS A 101 3.19 19.39 8.38
N LEU A 102 4.50 19.11 8.49
CA LEU A 102 5.00 18.00 9.29
C LEU A 102 4.78 18.31 10.78
N ASN A 103 3.94 17.52 11.44
CA ASN A 103 3.65 17.70 12.87
C ASN A 103 3.65 16.34 13.59
N PRO A 104 4.62 16.05 14.47
CA PRO A 104 4.70 14.76 15.15
C PRO A 104 3.55 14.50 16.13
N ASN A 105 2.87 15.56 16.62
CA ASN A 105 1.82 15.45 17.63
C ASN A 105 0.42 15.29 17.04
N ALA A 106 0.24 15.58 15.75
CA ALA A 106 -1.06 15.60 15.10
C ALA A 106 -1.16 14.65 13.89
N THR A 107 -0.14 13.83 13.66
CA THR A 107 -0.06 12.97 12.47
C THR A 107 0.29 11.53 12.82
N VAL A 108 0.07 10.63 11.86
CA VAL A 108 0.34 9.20 11.97
C VAL A 108 1.26 8.79 10.83
N LEU A 109 2.38 8.15 11.15
CA LEU A 109 3.35 7.72 10.14
C LEU A 109 2.72 6.77 9.12
N THR A 110 3.18 6.88 7.87
CA THR A 110 2.66 6.15 6.70
C THR A 110 2.54 4.65 6.91
N TRP A 111 3.53 4.03 7.54
CA TRP A 111 3.52 2.59 7.78
C TRP A 111 2.36 2.14 8.69
N VAL A 112 1.99 2.96 9.69
CA VAL A 112 0.83 2.68 10.56
C VAL A 112 -0.46 2.90 9.78
N ARG A 113 -0.56 4.01 9.03
CA ARG A 113 -1.75 4.31 8.21
C ARG A 113 -2.02 3.22 7.17
N GLY A 114 -0.99 2.75 6.48
CA GLY A 114 -1.08 1.64 5.53
C GLY A 114 -1.51 0.33 6.19
N ALA A 115 -0.90 -0.02 7.33
CA ALA A 115 -1.27 -1.24 8.06
C ALA A 115 -2.71 -1.19 8.60
N VAL A 116 -3.19 -0.03 9.02
CA VAL A 116 -4.59 0.17 9.46
C VAL A 116 -5.55 0.09 8.27
N ALA A 117 -5.24 0.76 7.15
CA ALA A 117 -6.05 0.72 5.94
C ALA A 117 -6.18 -0.72 5.41
N ASN A 118 -5.07 -1.45 5.25
CA ASN A 118 -5.06 -2.85 4.80
C ASN A 118 -5.93 -3.77 5.66
N ARG A 119 -6.10 -3.48 6.96
CA ARG A 119 -6.92 -4.29 7.86
C ARG A 119 -8.39 -3.91 7.81
N LEU A 120 -8.69 -2.61 7.75
CA LEU A 120 -10.05 -2.10 7.96
C LEU A 120 -10.87 -1.93 6.67
N SER A 121 -10.25 -1.90 5.50
CA SER A 121 -10.96 -1.68 4.23
C SER A 121 -11.39 -2.97 3.54
N SER A 122 -12.60 -2.97 3.00
CA SER A 122 -13.12 -3.99 2.07
C SER A 122 -13.09 -3.52 0.62
N THR A 123 -13.02 -2.22 0.36
CA THR A 123 -12.94 -1.64 -0.99
C THR A 123 -11.78 -0.65 -1.13
N GLY A 124 -11.37 -0.35 -2.37
CA GLY A 124 -10.35 0.68 -2.61
C GLY A 124 -10.75 2.09 -2.15
N ARG A 125 -12.05 2.43 -2.21
CA ARG A 125 -12.57 3.71 -1.71
C ARG A 125 -12.47 3.80 -0.18
N GLU A 126 -12.76 2.72 0.53
CA GLU A 126 -12.58 2.67 1.98
C GLU A 126 -11.11 2.77 2.36
N TRP A 127 -10.24 2.04 1.64
CA TRP A 127 -8.79 2.06 1.86
C TRP A 127 -8.25 3.49 1.81
N THR A 128 -8.58 4.23 0.74
CA THR A 128 -8.15 5.63 0.57
C THR A 128 -8.74 6.56 1.64
N SER A 129 -10.01 6.37 2.01
CA SER A 129 -10.68 7.15 3.06
C SER A 129 -10.07 6.96 4.45
N ILE A 130 -9.59 5.75 4.75
CA ILE A 130 -8.90 5.43 6.00
C ILE A 130 -7.45 5.94 5.96
N PHE A 131 -6.72 5.64 4.88
CA PHE A 131 -5.29 5.96 4.75
C PHE A 131 -5.00 7.47 4.80
N LYS A 132 -5.90 8.32 4.28
CA LYS A 132 -5.71 9.78 4.29
C LYS A 132 -5.79 10.42 5.69
N ARG A 133 -6.35 9.73 6.68
CA ARG A 133 -6.53 10.26 8.04
C ARG A 133 -5.18 10.37 8.74
N GLY A 134 -4.93 11.50 9.39
CA GLY A 134 -3.67 11.75 10.09
C GLY A 134 -2.46 11.76 9.15
N ASN A 135 -2.62 12.22 7.90
CA ASN A 135 -1.52 12.28 6.94
C ASN A 135 -0.29 12.98 7.55
N SER A 136 0.85 12.28 7.52
CA SER A 136 2.10 12.76 8.10
C SER A 136 2.99 13.55 7.15
N GLY A 137 2.71 13.54 5.83
CA GLY A 137 3.62 14.13 4.84
C GLY A 137 4.99 13.43 4.74
N THR A 138 5.10 12.22 5.30
CA THR A 138 6.30 11.38 5.28
C THR A 138 6.06 10.14 4.43
N TYR A 139 7.10 9.59 3.80
CA TYR A 139 6.97 8.49 2.84
C TYR A 139 5.79 8.73 1.87
N ASN A 140 5.91 9.83 1.12
CA ASN A 140 4.88 10.29 0.21
C ASN A 140 4.89 9.39 -1.01
N ASN A 141 3.78 8.70 -1.29
CA ASN A 141 3.73 7.69 -2.33
C ASN A 141 2.48 7.85 -3.19
N GLN A 142 2.58 7.43 -4.45
CA GLN A 142 1.41 7.10 -5.26
C GLN A 142 0.95 5.70 -4.87
N TRP A 143 -0.21 5.59 -4.22
CA TRP A 143 -0.80 4.30 -3.85
C TRP A 143 -1.76 3.80 -4.93
N MET A 144 -1.60 2.55 -5.32
CA MET A 144 -2.51 1.83 -6.20
C MET A 144 -3.23 0.76 -5.38
N VAL A 145 -4.56 0.80 -5.39
CA VAL A 145 -5.42 -0.15 -4.69
C VAL A 145 -6.33 -0.81 -5.70
N LEU A 146 -5.95 -2.02 -6.10
CA LEU A 146 -6.73 -2.86 -7.00
C LEU A 146 -7.70 -3.71 -6.17
N ASP A 147 -8.98 -3.65 -6.50
CA ASP A 147 -10.02 -4.48 -5.92
C ASP A 147 -10.36 -5.62 -6.89
N TYR A 148 -9.93 -6.84 -6.59
CA TYR A 148 -10.18 -7.99 -7.47
C TYR A 148 -11.66 -8.38 -7.51
N ASN A 149 -12.48 -7.94 -6.55
CA ASN A 149 -13.91 -8.29 -6.53
C ASN A 149 -14.72 -7.55 -7.60
N THR A 150 -14.16 -6.51 -8.22
CA THR A 150 -14.84 -5.73 -9.27
C THR A 150 -14.46 -6.15 -10.69
N GLN A 151 -13.56 -7.13 -10.86
CA GLN A 151 -13.05 -7.55 -12.17
C GLN A 151 -14.15 -8.05 -13.12
N SER A 152 -15.17 -8.74 -12.61
CA SER A 152 -16.31 -9.22 -13.40
C SER A 152 -17.22 -8.12 -13.93
N GLN A 153 -16.99 -6.85 -13.55
CA GLN A 153 -17.80 -5.70 -13.92
C GLN A 153 -17.14 -4.82 -15.00
N CYS A 154 -15.97 -5.21 -15.53
CA CYS A 154 -15.25 -4.40 -16.51
C CYS A 154 -15.83 -4.65 -17.93
N PRO A 155 -16.55 -3.69 -18.54
CA PRO A 155 -16.96 -3.81 -19.93
C PRO A 155 -15.72 -3.94 -20.84
N PRO A 156 -15.82 -4.63 -21.99
CA PRO A 156 -14.70 -4.74 -22.92
C PRO A 156 -14.20 -3.35 -23.28
N ILE A 157 -12.89 -3.12 -23.16
CA ILE A 157 -12.26 -1.89 -23.63
C ILE A 157 -12.41 -1.90 -25.14
N LEU A 158 -13.28 -1.02 -25.66
CA LEU A 158 -13.40 -0.80 -27.10
C LEU A 158 -12.05 -0.27 -27.59
N GLU A 159 -11.33 -1.06 -28.38
CA GLU A 159 -10.20 -0.56 -29.16
C GLU A 159 -10.77 0.43 -30.19
N SER A 160 -10.33 1.69 -30.10
CA SER A 160 -10.60 2.74 -31.09
C SER A 160 -9.57 2.73 -32.21
#